data_AF-A0A7U4DN20-F1
#
_entry.id   AF-A0A7U4DN20-F1
#
_cell.length_a   1.000
_cell.length_b   1.000
_cell.length_c   1.000
_cell.angle_alpha   90.00
_cell.angle_beta   90.00
_cell.angle_gamma   90.00
#
_symmetry.space_group_name_H-M   'P 1'
#
loop_
_entity.id
_entity.type
_entity.pdbx_description
1 polymer ?
#
loop_
_entity_poly.entity_id
_entity_poly.type
_entity_poly.pdbx_seq_one_letter_code
_entity_poly.pdbx_strand_id
1 'polypeptide(L)' 'MPTITSTDEPTIKKLKYALTRQVPDMMSGFTIHTNYGDIQIGSDYAEAFRNLTADILQYELNKLRIL' A
#
# COMPACT_ATOMS: atom_id res chain seq x y z
N MET A 1 6.17 -23.68 -20.65
CA MET A 1 5.27 -22.62 -20.16
C MET A 1 5.62 -22.40 -18.70
N PRO A 2 5.95 -21.18 -18.25
CA PRO A 2 6.17 -20.97 -16.83
C PRO A 2 4.81 -21.05 -16.13
N THR A 3 4.72 -21.94 -15.15
CA THR A 3 3.58 -22.05 -14.24
C THR A 3 3.56 -20.81 -13.38
N ILE A 4 2.54 -19.95 -13.53
CA ILE A 4 2.26 -18.85 -12.60
C ILE A 4 2.15 -19.43 -11.19
N THR A 5 3.16 -19.16 -10.37
CA THR A 5 3.27 -19.64 -9.00
C THR A 5 2.28 -18.88 -8.11
N SER A 6 1.43 -19.63 -7.42
CA SER A 6 0.46 -19.30 -6.35
C SER A 6 0.81 -18.16 -5.35
N THR A 7 2.04 -17.62 -5.36
CA THR A 7 2.51 -16.58 -4.43
C THR A 7 2.10 -15.15 -4.83
N ASP A 8 1.82 -14.90 -6.11
CA ASP A 8 1.51 -13.54 -6.60
C ASP A 8 0.04 -13.14 -6.38
N GLU A 9 -0.89 -14.09 -6.49
CA GLU A 9 -2.32 -13.84 -6.31
C GLU A 9 -2.69 -13.24 -4.93
N PRO A 10 -2.22 -13.79 -3.79
CA PRO A 10 -2.50 -13.18 -2.48
C PRO A 10 -1.84 -11.81 -2.33
N THR A 11 -0.68 -11.58 -2.95
CA THR A 11 0.03 -10.30 -2.90
C THR A 11 -0.69 -9.23 -3.72
N ILE A 12 -1.09 -9.54 -4.95
CA ILE A 12 -1.91 -8.67 -5.80
C ILE A 12 -3.23 -8.32 -5.10
N LYS A 13 -3.88 -9.28 -4.45
CA LYS A 13 -5.13 -9.04 -3.71
C LYS A 13 -4.90 -8.08 -2.53
N LYS A 14 -3.80 -8.23 -1.79
CA LYS A 14 -3.42 -7.30 -0.70
C LYS A 14 -3.16 -5.90 -1.21
N LEU A 15 -2.41 -5.75 -2.30
CA LEU A 15 -2.12 -4.43 -2.90
C LEU A 15 -3.40 -3.74 -3.38
N LYS A 16 -4.29 -4.46 -4.06
CA LYS A 16 -5.60 -3.94 -4.48
C LYS A 16 -6.45 -3.52 -3.27
N TYR A 17 -6.47 -4.34 -2.22
CA TYR A 17 -7.18 -4.00 -0.99
C TYR A 17 -6.62 -2.73 -0.34
N ALA A 18 -5.29 -2.62 -0.23
CA ALA A 18 -4.63 -1.46 0.33
C ALA A 18 -4.96 -0.19 -0.47
N LEU A 19 -4.83 -0.22 -1.80
CA LEU A 19 -5.16 0.90 -2.69
C LEU A 19 -6.63 1.33 -2.62
N THR A 20 -7.56 0.39 -2.43
CA THR A 20 -9.01 0.67 -2.46
C THR A 20 -9.61 1.04 -1.11
N ARG A 21 -8.98 0.63 -0.01
CA ARG A 21 -9.49 0.87 1.35
C ARG A 21 -8.50 1.61 2.24
N GLN A 22 -7.33 1.01 2.47
CA GLN A 22 -6.37 1.52 3.45
C GLN A 22 -5.81 2.89 3.06
N VAL A 23 -5.47 3.09 1.78
CA VAL A 23 -4.93 4.36 1.28
C VAL A 23 -5.96 5.49 1.39
N PRO A 24 -7.24 5.32 0.98
CA PRO A 24 -8.29 6.30 1.30
C PRO A 24 -8.42 6.58 2.80
N ASP A 25 -8.41 5.54 3.64
CA ASP A 25 -8.59 5.69 5.10
C ASP A 25 -7.48 6.53 5.75
N MET A 26 -6.27 6.55 5.17
CA MET A 26 -5.15 7.38 5.65
C MET A 26 -5.51 8.86 5.81
N MET A 27 -6.48 9.38 5.03
CA MET A 27 -6.94 10.77 5.14
C MET A 27 -7.47 11.12 6.54
N SER A 28 -7.89 10.13 7.33
CA SER A 28 -8.35 10.31 8.71
C SER A 28 -7.20 10.37 9.72
N GLY A 29 -5.95 10.30 9.25
CA GLY A 29 -4.76 10.04 10.06
C GLY A 29 -4.42 8.55 10.11
N PHE A 30 -3.18 8.23 10.45
CA PHE A 30 -2.68 6.85 10.50
C PHE A 30 -1.43 6.75 11.39
N THR A 31 -1.03 5.52 11.69
CA THR A 31 0.18 5.24 12.48
C THR A 31 1.24 4.61 11.58
N ILE A 32 2.47 5.12 11.65
CA ILE A 32 3.63 4.49 11.04
C ILE A 32 4.34 3.66 12.10
N HIS A 33 4.35 2.34 11.89
CA HIS A 33 5.12 1.42 12.72
C HIS A 33 6.57 1.40 12.27
N THR A 34 7.50 1.71 13.17
CA THR A 34 8.93 1.64 12.93
C THR A 34 9.59 0.67 13.90
N ASN A 35 10.83 0.26 13.61
CA ASN A 35 11.62 -0.56 14.55
C ASN A 35 11.92 0.16 15.88
N TYR A 36 11.68 1.47 15.97
CA TYR A 36 11.89 2.31 17.14
C TYR A 36 10.59 2.72 17.84
N GLY A 37 9.45 2.17 17.40
CA GLY A 37 8.13 2.49 17.90
C GLY A 37 7.25 3.17 16.86
N ASP A 38 6.14 3.73 17.35
CA ASP A 38 5.05 4.19 16.50
C ASP A 38 5.06 5.72 16.37
N ILE A 39 4.83 6.20 15.15
CA ILE A 39 4.68 7.63 14.85
C ILE A 39 3.23 7.86 14.44
N GLN A 40 2.52 8.72 15.17
CA GLN A 40 1.16 9.10 14.82
C GLN A 40 1.18 10.25 13.81
N ILE A 41 0.52 10.06 12.67
CA ILE A 41 0.29 11.09 11.66
C ILE A 41 -1.16 11.55 11.76
N GLY A 42 -1.35 12.84 12.01
CA GLY A 42 -2.67 13.49 12.00
C GLY A 42 -3.17 13.74 10.57
N SER A 43 -4.45 14.12 10.46
CA SER A 43 -5.10 14.43 9.19
C SER A 43 -4.39 15.52 8.37
N ASP A 44 -3.77 16.50 9.03
CA ASP A 44 -3.17 17.67 8.39
C ASP A 44 -2.00 17.31 7.45
N TYR A 45 -1.29 16.22 7.78
CA TYR A 45 -0.18 15.71 6.97
C TYR A 45 -0.59 14.49 6.15
N ALA A 46 -1.80 13.97 6.35
CA ALA A 46 -2.21 12.68 5.81
C ALA A 46 -2.22 12.64 4.29
N GLU A 47 -2.60 13.72 3.62
CA GLU A 47 -2.72 13.77 2.17
C GLU A 47 -1.39 13.52 1.46
N ALA A 48 -0.30 14.15 1.92
CA ALA A 48 1.01 14.00 1.31
C ALA A 48 1.50 12.54 1.40
N PHE A 49 1.35 11.92 2.57
CA PHE A 49 1.71 10.51 2.76
C PHE A 49 0.79 9.57 1.99
N ARG A 50 -0.52 9.83 1.99
CA ARG A 50 -1.50 9.05 1.23
C ARG A 50 -1.14 9.01 -0.26
N ASN A 51 -0.76 10.14 -0.84
CA ASN A 51 -0.38 10.21 -2.25
C ASN A 51 0.90 9.42 -2.53
N LEU A 52 1.93 9.60 -1.70
CA LEU A 52 3.17 8.81 -1.81
C LEU A 52 2.90 7.30 -1.69
N THR A 53 2.08 6.89 -0.72
CA THR A 53 1.71 5.48 -0.55
C THR A 53 0.94 4.94 -1.75
N ALA A 54 -0.01 5.72 -2.31
CA ALA A 54 -0.74 5.33 -3.51
C ALA A 54 0.20 5.06 -4.69
N ASP A 55 1.15 5.97 -4.93
CA ASP A 55 2.11 5.86 -6.03
C ASP A 55 3.00 4.62 -5.90
N ILE A 56 3.55 4.37 -4.70
CA ILE A 56 4.39 3.20 -4.42
C ILE A 56 3.60 1.90 -4.62
N LEU A 57 2.40 1.80 -4.03
CA LEU A 57 1.60 0.58 -4.12
C LEU A 57 1.10 0.32 -5.54
N GLN A 58 0.79 1.36 -6.30
CA GLN A 58 0.41 1.24 -7.71
C GLN A 58 1.58 0.78 -8.58
N TYR A 59 2.80 1.27 -8.30
CA TYR A 59 4.02 0.81 -8.95
C TYR A 59 4.27 -0.68 -8.69
N GLU A 60 4.20 -1.13 -7.43
CA GLU A 60 4.37 -2.54 -7.07
C GLU A 60 3.31 -3.43 -7.74
N LEU A 61 2.04 -2.99 -7.76
CA LEU A 61 0.98 -3.72 -8.44
C LEU A 61 1.24 -3.86 -9.94
N ASN A 62 1.77 -2.82 -10.59
CA ASN A 62 2.08 -2.86 -12.01
C ASN A 62 3.26 -3.79 -12.31
N LYS A 63 4.30 -3.78 -11.47
CA LYS A 63 5.44 -4.69 -11.58
C LYS A 63 5.01 -6.16 -11.57
N LEU A 64 4.09 -6.52 -10.68
CA LEU A 64 3.55 -7.88 -10.57
C LEU A 64 2.60 -8.28 -11.71
N ARG A 65 2.08 -7.32 -12.49
CA ARG A 65 1.21 -7.60 -13.64
C ARG A 65 1.98 -7.81 -14.95
N ILE A 66 3.26 -7.49 -14.97
CA ILE A 66 4.14 -7.59 -16.16
C ILE A 66 4.94 -8.91 -16.15
N LEU A 67 5.01 -9.59 -15.01
CA LEU A 67 5.57 -10.93 -14.82
C LEU A 67 4.50 -12.01 -15.06
#